data_AF-A0A511MTU4-F1
#
_entry.id   AF-A0A511MTU4-F1
#
_cell.length_a   1.000
_cell.length_b   1.000
_cell.length_c   1.000
_cell.angle_alpha   90.00
_cell.angle_beta   90.00
_cell.angle_gamma   90.00
#
_symmetry.space_group_name_H-M   'P 1'
#
loop_
_entity.id
_entity.type
_entity.pdbx_description
1 polymer ?
#
loop_
_entity_poly.entity_id
_entity_poly.type
_entity_poly.pdbx_seq_one_letter_code
_entity_poly.pdbx_strand_id
1 'polypeptide(L)'
;MSSVSNIQSFTPTGWIAIFTGTDTLVGRSVEVDAWDTSTGTALVVDAERGVRRLVTDYPDFSHLERANRVIAALPGAGWRVRDLYWGQEKSPVEEVLAWLVKSNGELTAITVDENGNFGSAEDAHWCYPPGVEPDQ
;
A
#
# COMPACT_ATOMS: atom_id res chain seq x y z
N MET A 1 -3.76 12.41 18.04
CA MET A 1 -3.02 11.17 17.74
C MET A 1 -3.40 10.77 16.33
N SER A 2 -2.60 11.19 15.35
CA SER A 2 -2.83 10.83 13.95
C SER A 2 -2.49 9.35 13.80
N SER A 3 -3.52 8.52 13.66
CA SER A 3 -3.34 7.15 13.21
C SER A 3 -2.75 7.25 11.81
N VAL A 4 -1.49 6.86 11.65
CA VAL A 4 -0.93 6.57 10.33
C VAL A 4 -1.85 5.49 9.78
N SER A 5 -2.71 5.87 8.82
CA SER A 5 -3.52 4.93 8.05
C SER A 5 -2.57 3.84 7.61
N ASN A 6 -2.91 2.60 7.96
CA ASN A 6 -2.10 1.43 7.70
C ASN A 6 -1.96 1.32 6.17
N ILE A 7 -0.94 1.96 5.59
CA ILE A 7 -0.59 1.80 4.18
C ILE A 7 -0.42 0.30 4.04
N GLN A 8 -1.41 -0.38 3.44
CA GLN A 8 -1.26 -1.76 3.04
C GLN A 8 0.02 -1.80 2.23
N SER A 9 1.07 -2.43 2.78
CA SER A 9 2.45 -2.19 2.35
C SER A 9 2.54 -2.47 0.86
N PHE A 10 2.69 -1.41 0.07
CA PHE A 10 2.89 -1.55 -1.37
C PHE A 10 4.24 -2.18 -1.57
N THR A 11 4.28 -3.40 -2.11
CA THR A 11 5.54 -4.08 -2.37
C THR A 11 5.81 -4.11 -3.88
N PRO A 12 7.08 -4.03 -4.31
CA PRO A 12 7.43 -4.09 -5.73
C PRO A 12 6.92 -5.34 -6.44
N THR A 13 6.80 -6.45 -5.72
CA THR A 13 6.39 -7.75 -6.26
C THR A 13 4.92 -8.09 -5.99
N GLY A 14 4.26 -7.41 -5.05
CA GLY A 14 2.92 -7.77 -4.55
C GLY A 14 2.93 -8.91 -3.54
N TRP A 15 4.07 -9.16 -2.89
CA TRP A 15 4.24 -10.24 -1.93
C TRP A 15 5.08 -9.80 -0.73
N ILE A 16 4.70 -10.33 0.43
CA ILE A 16 5.43 -10.21 1.69
C ILE A 16 5.77 -11.63 2.16
N ALA A 17 6.97 -11.81 2.68
CA ALA A 17 7.39 -13.03 3.34
C ALA A 17 7.16 -12.90 4.86
N ILE A 18 6.47 -13.88 5.43
CA ILE A 18 6.16 -13.97 6.85
C ILE A 18 7.11 -14.96 7.50
N PHE A 19 7.71 -14.56 8.62
CA PHE A 19 8.59 -15.41 9.41
C PHE A 19 8.11 -15.46 10.87
N THR A 20 8.12 -16.66 11.45
CA THR A 20 7.56 -16.97 12.77
C THR A 20 8.56 -16.87 13.92
N GLY A 21 9.82 -16.51 13.63
CA GLY A 21 10.87 -16.38 14.63
C GLY A 21 10.55 -15.30 15.65
N THR A 22 10.58 -15.65 16.94
CA THR A 22 10.23 -14.77 18.07
C THR A 22 11.42 -13.99 18.63
N ASP A 23 12.60 -14.07 18.02
CA ASP A 23 13.82 -13.39 18.49
C ASP A 23 13.69 -11.86 18.44
N THR A 24 12.67 -11.37 17.75
CA THR A 24 12.06 -10.06 17.96
C THR A 24 10.58 -10.28 18.28
N LEU A 25 10.03 -9.60 19.30
CA LEU A 25 8.72 -9.82 19.94
C LEU A 25 7.46 -9.81 19.04
N VAL A 26 7.59 -9.72 17.72
CA VAL A 26 6.53 -9.84 16.72
C VAL A 26 7.18 -10.50 15.50
N GLY A 27 6.51 -11.49 14.90
CA GLY A 27 6.97 -12.11 13.66
C GLY A 27 7.35 -11.05 12.62
N ARG A 28 8.47 -11.25 11.91
CA ARG A 28 8.94 -10.29 10.92
C ARG A 28 8.19 -10.50 9.60
N SER A 29 7.67 -9.39 9.06
CA SER A 29 7.14 -9.31 7.71
C SER A 29 8.15 -8.55 6.86
N VAL A 30 8.64 -9.16 5.78
CA VAL A 30 9.65 -8.55 4.90
C VAL A 30 9.12 -8.55 3.47
N GLU A 31 9.25 -7.42 2.77
CA GLU A 31 8.87 -7.35 1.36
C GLU A 31 9.67 -8.34 0.53
N VAL A 32 9.00 -9.06 -0.38
CA VAL A 32 9.68 -9.86 -1.38
C VAL A 32 10.25 -8.92 -2.42
N ASP A 33 11.58 -8.94 -2.55
CA ASP A 33 12.30 -8.05 -3.46
C ASP A 33 12.35 -8.62 -4.89
N ALA A 34 12.50 -9.95 -5.00
CA ALA A 34 12.61 -10.62 -6.29
C ALA A 34 12.19 -12.09 -6.22
N TRP A 35 12.28 -12.77 -7.36
CA TRP A 35 12.07 -14.21 -7.50
C TRP A 35 13.31 -14.85 -8.10
N ASP A 36 13.76 -15.96 -7.53
CA ASP A 36 14.79 -16.79 -8.14
C ASP A 36 14.26 -17.41 -9.43
N THR A 37 14.94 -17.17 -10.54
CA THR A 37 14.46 -17.58 -11.87
C THR A 37 14.52 -19.08 -12.10
N SER A 38 15.36 -19.81 -11.35
CA SER A 38 15.54 -21.25 -11.53
C SER A 38 14.55 -22.08 -10.73
N THR A 39 14.24 -21.65 -9.51
CA THR A 39 13.38 -22.38 -8.56
C THR A 39 12.00 -21.75 -8.40
N GLY A 40 11.83 -20.47 -8.79
CA GLY A 40 10.62 -19.71 -8.51
C GLY A 40 10.48 -19.31 -7.03
N THR A 41 11.54 -19.42 -6.24
CA THR A 41 11.51 -19.11 -4.80
C THR A 41 11.64 -17.61 -4.57
N ALA A 42 10.90 -17.08 -3.59
CA ALA A 42 10.98 -15.67 -3.23
C ALA A 42 12.36 -15.31 -2.64
N LEU A 43 12.83 -14.12 -2.98
CA LEU A 43 14.07 -13.51 -2.46
C LEU A 43 13.72 -12.31 -1.59
N VAL A 44 14.36 -12.21 -0.43
CA VAL A 44 14.30 -11.04 0.46
C VAL A 44 15.69 -10.43 0.62
N VAL A 45 15.74 -9.15 0.97
CA VAL A 45 16.99 -8.45 1.28
C VAL A 45 17.42 -8.81 2.71
N ASP A 46 18.60 -9.41 2.85
CA ASP A 46 19.31 -9.53 4.12
C ASP A 46 20.00 -8.18 4.41
N ALA A 47 19.38 -7.35 5.23
CA ALA A 47 19.87 -5.98 5.50
C ALA A 47 21.23 -5.96 6.21
N GLU A 48 21.56 -6.98 6.99
CA GLU A 48 22.85 -7.07 7.69
C GLU A 48 23.99 -7.36 6.72
N ARG A 49 23.73 -8.24 5.74
CA ARG A 49 24.73 -8.67 4.77
C ARG A 49 24.70 -7.86 3.47
N GLY A 50 23.65 -7.09 3.24
CA GLY A 50 23.45 -6.32 2.01
C GLY A 50 23.28 -7.20 0.76
N VAL A 51 22.72 -8.41 0.90
CA VAL A 51 22.55 -9.37 -0.21
C VAL A 51 21.13 -9.92 -0.27
N ARG A 52 20.72 -10.43 -1.43
CA ARG A 52 19.47 -11.18 -1.59
C ARG A 52 19.65 -12.62 -1.14
N ARG A 53 18.67 -13.15 -0.41
CA ARG A 53 18.65 -14.55 0.03
C ARG A 53 17.28 -15.17 -0.18
N LEU A 54 17.27 -16.48 -0.41
CA LEU A 54 16.01 -17.22 -0.57
C LEU A 54 15.27 -17.22 0.76
N VAL A 55 13.95 -17.03 0.72
CA VAL A 55 13.14 -17.13 1.94
C VAL A 55 13.28 -18.49 2.62
N THR A 56 13.52 -19.54 1.85
CA THR A 56 13.75 -20.91 2.36
C THR A 56 15.10 -21.11 3.03
N ASP A 57 16.05 -20.18 2.89
CA ASP A 57 17.33 -20.24 3.63
C ASP A 57 17.16 -19.81 5.10
N TYR A 58 15.99 -19.28 5.47
CA TYR A 58 15.65 -18.86 6.81
C TYR A 58 14.85 -19.97 7.50
N PRO A 59 15.35 -20.56 8.60
CA PRO A 59 14.64 -21.63 9.31
C PRO A 59 13.29 -21.21 9.88
N ASP A 60 13.09 -19.91 10.09
CA ASP A 60 11.88 -19.32 10.64
C ASP A 60 10.87 -18.87 9.56
N PHE A 61 11.15 -19.11 8.28
CA PHE A 61 10.22 -18.79 7.20
C PHE A 61 8.93 -19.61 7.33
N SER A 62 7.80 -18.92 7.26
CA SER A 62 6.48 -19.51 7.40
C SER A 62 5.78 -19.64 6.05
N HIS A 63 5.47 -18.51 5.42
CA HIS A 63 4.73 -18.48 4.16
C HIS A 63 4.82 -17.11 3.49
N LEU A 64 4.26 -17.02 2.28
CA LEU A 64 4.08 -15.76 1.56
C LEU A 64 2.64 -15.29 1.69
N GLU A 65 2.45 -13.99 1.89
CA GLU A 65 1.16 -13.32 1.83
C GLU A 65 1.10 -12.37 0.64
N ARG A 66 -0.08 -12.26 0.03
CA ARG A 66 -0.32 -11.28 -1.03
C ARG A 66 -0.36 -9.88 -0.43
N ALA A 67 0.32 -8.97 -1.10
CA ALA A 67 0.30 -7.55 -0.82
C ALA A 67 -0.11 -6.76 -2.06
N ASN A 68 -0.39 -5.48 -1.86
CA ASN A 68 -0.68 -4.60 -2.98
C ASN A 68 0.60 -4.32 -3.77
N ARG A 69 0.49 -4.36 -5.10
CA ARG A 69 1.53 -3.90 -6.01
C ARG A 69 0.99 -2.76 -6.84
N VAL A 70 1.63 -1.60 -6.77
CA VAL A 70 1.37 -0.50 -7.70
C VAL A 70 2.02 -0.83 -9.04
N ILE A 71 1.23 -0.79 -10.11
CA ILE A 71 1.70 -1.04 -11.49
C ILE A 71 1.74 0.23 -12.33
N ALA A 72 1.02 1.28 -11.92
CA ALA A 72 1.03 2.59 -12.56
C ALA A 72 0.54 3.67 -11.60
N ALA A 73 0.83 4.93 -11.93
CA ALA A 73 0.20 6.09 -11.34
C ALA A 73 -0.45 6.91 -12.45
N LEU A 74 -1.72 7.28 -12.26
CA LEU A 74 -2.45 8.19 -13.14
C LEU A 74 -2.54 9.57 -12.48
N PRO A 75 -2.52 10.67 -13.24
CA PRO A 75 -2.72 12.00 -12.66
C PRO A 75 -4.13 12.12 -12.07
N GLY A 76 -4.25 12.83 -10.97
CA GLY A 76 -5.55 13.09 -10.35
C GLY A 76 -6.47 13.97 -11.21
N ALA A 77 -5.89 14.82 -12.08
CA ALA A 77 -6.59 15.48 -13.19
C ALA A 77 -7.88 16.25 -12.79
N GLY A 78 -7.90 16.85 -11.60
CA GLY A 78 -9.04 17.63 -11.09
C GLY A 78 -10.16 16.79 -10.46
N TRP A 79 -9.94 15.48 -10.30
CA TRP A 79 -10.81 14.65 -9.49
C TRP A 79 -10.73 15.03 -8.02
N ARG A 80 -11.83 14.83 -7.32
CA ARG A 80 -11.91 14.99 -5.86
C ARG A 80 -12.57 13.78 -5.24
N VAL A 81 -12.28 13.50 -3.98
CA VAL A 81 -12.89 12.40 -3.25
C VAL A 81 -13.38 12.85 -1.88
N ARG A 82 -14.38 12.16 -1.36
CA ARG A 82 -14.79 12.27 0.05
C ARG A 82 -14.65 10.87 0.67
N ASP A 83 -13.74 10.75 1.62
CA ASP A 83 -13.66 9.58 2.48
C ASP A 83 -14.75 9.67 3.55
N LEU A 84 -15.27 8.56 4.07
CA LEU A 84 -16.10 8.58 5.28
C LEU A 84 -15.22 8.14 6.44
N TYR A 85 -14.47 9.08 7.00
CA TYR A 85 -13.78 8.78 8.25
C TYR A 85 -14.82 8.50 9.35
N TRP A 86 -14.84 7.25 9.82
CA TRP A 86 -15.49 6.83 11.08
C TRP A 86 -16.94 7.27 11.24
N GLY A 87 -17.75 7.16 10.19
CA GLY A 87 -19.19 7.45 10.27
C GLY A 87 -19.53 8.93 10.47
N GLN A 88 -18.60 9.85 10.21
CA GLN A 88 -18.93 11.26 10.10
C GLN A 88 -19.65 11.52 8.77
N GLU A 89 -20.84 12.12 8.86
CA GLU A 89 -21.71 12.37 7.71
C GLU A 89 -21.09 13.33 6.67
N LYS A 90 -20.05 14.09 7.05
CA LYS A 90 -19.38 15.08 6.20
C LYS A 90 -17.89 15.21 6.50
N SER A 91 -17.08 14.24 6.07
CA SER A 91 -15.65 14.49 5.93
C SER A 91 -15.41 15.51 4.79
N PRO A 92 -14.32 16.31 4.86
CA PRO A 92 -14.00 17.26 3.81
C PRO A 92 -13.77 16.56 2.47
N VAL A 93 -14.06 17.28 1.39
CA VAL A 93 -13.74 16.84 0.05
C VAL A 93 -12.29 17.22 -0.22
N GLU A 94 -11.48 16.23 -0.59
CA GLU A 94 -10.05 16.40 -0.84
C GLU A 94 -9.74 16.33 -2.33
N GLU A 95 -8.71 17.05 -2.76
CA GLU A 95 -8.20 16.97 -4.13
C GLU A 95 -7.42 15.67 -4.31
N VAL A 96 -7.66 14.98 -5.43
CA VAL A 96 -6.85 13.84 -5.84
C VAL A 96 -5.62 14.36 -6.58
N LEU A 97 -4.44 14.06 -6.05
CA LEU A 97 -3.16 14.34 -6.71
C LEU A 97 -2.83 13.27 -7.77
N ALA A 98 -3.07 12.01 -7.43
CA ALA A 98 -2.81 10.86 -8.28
C ALA A 98 -3.69 9.67 -7.91
N TRP A 99 -3.85 8.75 -8.86
CA TRP A 99 -4.46 7.44 -8.65
C TRP A 99 -3.37 6.38 -8.75
N LEU A 100 -3.19 5.59 -7.69
CA LEU A 100 -2.35 4.40 -7.74
C LEU A 100 -3.15 3.26 -8.35
N VAL A 101 -2.67 2.71 -9.46
CA VAL A 101 -3.24 1.53 -10.10
C VAL A 101 -2.60 0.29 -9.48
N LYS A 102 -3.41 -0.52 -8.81
CA LYS A 102 -2.96 -1.79 -8.24
C LYS A 102 -3.00 -2.91 -9.29
N SER A 103 -2.15 -3.92 -9.11
CA SER A 103 -2.08 -5.08 -10.01
C SER A 103 -3.37 -5.91 -10.11
N ASN A 104 -4.28 -5.79 -9.15
CA ASN A 104 -5.61 -6.41 -9.15
C ASN A 104 -6.67 -5.57 -9.91
N GLY A 105 -6.29 -4.40 -10.44
CA GLY A 105 -7.18 -3.49 -11.16
C GLY A 105 -7.88 -2.44 -10.28
N GLU A 106 -7.68 -2.47 -8.96
CA GLU A 106 -8.19 -1.43 -8.06
C GLU A 106 -7.41 -0.12 -8.22
N LEU A 107 -8.07 0.98 -7.88
CA LEU A 107 -7.50 2.31 -7.81
C LEU A 107 -7.52 2.80 -6.36
N THR A 108 -6.41 3.38 -5.91
CA THR A 108 -6.36 4.12 -4.64
C THR A 108 -6.03 5.57 -4.92
N ALA A 109 -6.87 6.49 -4.44
CA ALA A 109 -6.60 7.91 -4.56
C ALA A 109 -5.51 8.32 -3.57
N ILE A 110 -4.55 9.11 -4.05
CA ILE A 110 -3.65 9.90 -3.22
C ILE A 110 -4.23 11.30 -3.14
N THR A 111 -4.57 11.70 -1.93
CA THR A 111 -5.27 12.96 -1.65
C THR A 111 -4.37 13.94 -0.95
N VAL A 112 -4.76 15.21 -0.95
CA VAL A 112 -4.15 16.26 -0.14
C VAL A 112 -5.23 17.01 0.63
N ASP A 113 -5.01 17.16 1.93
CA ASP A 113 -5.89 17.95 2.81
C ASP A 113 -5.62 19.46 2.68
N GLU A 114 -6.45 20.27 3.33
CA GLU A 114 -6.32 21.74 3.34
C GLU A 114 -5.01 22.25 3.97
N ASN A 115 -4.32 21.42 4.76
CA ASN A 115 -3.05 21.73 5.40
C ASN A 115 -1.85 21.28 4.55
N GLY A 116 -2.08 20.68 3.39
CA GLY A 116 -1.04 20.13 2.52
C GLY A 116 -0.52 18.76 2.95
N ASN A 117 -1.18 18.07 3.87
CA ASN A 117 -0.83 16.69 4.22
C ASN A 117 -1.38 15.74 3.17
N PHE A 118 -0.57 14.77 2.77
CA PHE A 118 -0.99 13.74 1.84
C PHE A 118 -1.60 12.55 2.57
N GLY A 119 -2.63 11.97 1.98
CA GLY A 119 -3.30 10.76 2.46
C GLY A 119 -3.55 9.76 1.33
N SER A 120 -3.99 8.57 1.70
CA SER A 120 -4.57 7.60 0.77
C SER A 120 -6.04 7.40 1.15
N ALA A 121 -6.95 7.65 0.21
CA ALA A 121 -8.36 7.34 0.38
C ALA A 121 -8.63 5.95 -0.22
N GLU A 122 -8.32 4.91 0.57
CA GLU A 122 -8.55 3.51 0.17
C GLU A 122 -10.04 3.19 0.09
N ASP A 123 -10.83 3.78 0.99
CA ASP A 123 -12.28 3.61 1.09
C ASP A 123 -13.04 4.87 0.66
N ALA A 124 -12.56 5.56 -0.38
CA ALA A 124 -13.27 6.72 -0.91
C ALA A 124 -14.73 6.34 -1.27
N HIS A 125 -15.68 6.85 -0.49
CA HIS A 125 -17.09 6.51 -0.67
C HIS A 125 -17.71 7.28 -1.83
N TRP A 126 -17.21 8.50 -2.09
CA TRP A 126 -17.64 9.33 -3.21
C TRP A 126 -16.46 9.87 -4.01
N CYS A 127 -16.57 9.76 -5.33
CA CYS A 127 -15.64 10.33 -6.30
C CYS A 127 -16.35 11.37 -7.14
N TYR A 128 -15.80 12.57 -7.20
CA TYR A 128 -16.33 13.70 -7.98
C TYR A 128 -15.46 13.92 -9.21
N PRO A 129 -16.02 13.83 -10.42
CA PRO A 129 -15.26 14.08 -11.64
C PRO A 129 -14.94 15.58 -11.79
N PRO A 130 -13.94 15.92 -12.63
CA PRO A 130 -13.54 17.31 -12.84
C PRO A 130 -14.71 18.19 -13.30
N GLY A 131 -14.86 19.36 -12.68
CA GLY A 131 -15.91 20.32 -13.02
C GLY A 131 -17.28 20.02 -12.40
N VAL A 132 -17.41 18.95 -11.60
CA VAL A 132 -18.62 18.70 -10.81
C VAL A 132 -18.40 19.21 -9.39
N GLU A 133 -19.30 20.08 -8.95
CA GLU A 133 -19.32 20.57 -7.56
C GLU A 133 -19.76 19.43 -6.63
N PRO A 134 -18.99 19.11 -5.58
CA PRO A 134 -19.45 18.18 -4.55
C PRO A 134 -20.72 18.70 -3.88
N ASP A 135 -21.59 17.79 -3.48
CA ASP A 135 -22.73 18.08 -2.63
C ASP A 135 -22.28 18.65 -1.28
N GLN A 136 -22.95 19.70 -0.78
CA GLN A 136 -22.56 20.37 0.46
C GLN A 136 -22.93 19.61 1.71
#